data_AF-A0A915LS09-F1
#
_entry.id   AF-A0A915LS09-F1
#
_cell.length_a   1.000
_cell.length_b   1.000
_cell.length_c   1.000
_cell.angle_alpha   90.00
_cell.angle_beta   90.00
_cell.angle_gamma   90.00
#
_symmetry.space_group_name_H-M   'P 1'
#
loop_
_entity.id
_entity.type
_entity.pdbx_description
1 polymer ?
#
loop_
_entity_poly.entity_id
_entity_poly.type
_entity_poly.pdbx_seq_one_letter_code
_entity_poly.pdbx_strand_id
1 'polypeptide(L)'
;MSKNGNIIPEQQQNYLLSIDNVDKLFKRAAIFTMLKAKARASLPEVPQVERILFNQCLSEYKQEQLTPVFYAKCLVKLIKAKNRLKDAYRMAEENKERGE
;
A
#
# COMPACT_ATOMS: atom_id res chain seq x y z
N MET A 1 -56.05 -6.42 8.88
CA MET A 1 -55.00 -5.40 9.08
C MET A 1 -53.69 -5.99 8.61
N SER A 2 -53.22 -5.60 7.41
CA SER A 2 -51.84 -5.81 6.92
C SER A 2 -50.85 -5.05 7.82
N LYS A 3 -49.56 -5.39 7.99
CA LYS A 3 -48.58 -5.95 7.05
C LYS A 3 -47.51 -6.75 7.83
N ASN A 4 -47.13 -7.91 7.29
CA ASN A 4 -45.88 -8.59 7.61
C ASN A 4 -44.71 -7.75 7.08
N GLY A 5 -43.92 -7.17 7.98
CA GLY A 5 -42.64 -6.54 7.65
C GLY A 5 -41.53 -7.58 7.76
N ASN A 6 -41.34 -8.39 6.71
CA ASN A 6 -40.18 -9.27 6.61
C ASN A 6 -39.01 -8.42 6.10
N ILE A 7 -38.14 -7.98 6.99
CA ILE A 7 -36.92 -7.24 6.65
C ILE A 7 -35.96 -8.27 6.05
N ILE A 8 -35.85 -8.29 4.72
CA ILE A 8 -34.83 -9.06 4.01
C ILE A 8 -33.49 -8.36 4.32
N PRO A 9 -32.51 -9.03 4.97
CA PRO A 9 -31.22 -8.43 5.20
C PRO A 9 -30.56 -8.17 3.84
N GLU A 10 -30.21 -6.90 3.63
CA GLU A 10 -29.46 -6.39 2.50
C GLU A 10 -28.21 -7.26 2.30
N GLN A 11 -28.26 -8.16 1.30
CA GLN A 11 -27.12 -8.97 0.94
C GLN A 11 -26.01 -8.00 0.52
N GLN A 12 -24.98 -7.89 1.36
CA GLN A 12 -23.71 -7.29 0.97
C GLN A 12 -23.22 -8.04 -0.26
N GLN A 13 -23.52 -7.49 -1.44
CA GLN A 13 -22.99 -7.99 -2.69
C GLN A 13 -21.49 -7.72 -2.64
N ASN A 14 -20.74 -8.76 -2.29
CA ASN A 14 -19.30 -8.79 -2.44
C ASN A 14 -19.02 -8.72 -3.95
N TYR A 15 -18.92 -7.51 -4.49
CA TYR A 15 -18.51 -7.27 -5.86
C TYR A 15 -17.07 -7.73 -6.01
N LEU A 16 -16.89 -9.00 -6.36
CA LEU A 16 -15.60 -9.52 -6.77
C LEU A 16 -15.30 -8.92 -8.15
N LEU A 17 -14.37 -7.98 -8.20
CA LEU A 17 -13.92 -7.37 -9.44
C LEU A 17 -13.20 -8.45 -10.28
N SER A 18 -13.91 -9.14 -11.18
CA SER A 18 -13.27 -10.07 -12.12
C SER A 18 -12.45 -9.25 -13.13
N ILE A 19 -11.14 -9.45 -13.07
CA ILE A 19 -10.18 -8.86 -14.01
C ILE A 19 -9.80 -9.84 -15.11
N ASP A 20 -10.42 -11.01 -15.19
CA ASP A 20 -9.95 -12.11 -16.05
C ASP A 20 -9.94 -11.70 -17.52
N ASN A 21 -11.00 -11.00 -17.96
CA ASN A 21 -11.17 -10.47 -19.32
C ASN A 21 -10.61 -9.05 -19.52
N VAL A 22 -9.94 -8.49 -18.51
CA VAL A 22 -9.34 -7.16 -18.60
C VAL A 22 -8.00 -7.25 -19.34
N ASP A 23 -7.83 -6.39 -20.35
CA ASP A 23 -6.62 -6.32 -21.14
C ASP A 23 -5.37 -6.09 -20.26
N LYS A 24 -4.24 -6.69 -20.69
CA LYS A 24 -2.96 -6.71 -19.96
C LYS A 24 -2.45 -5.30 -19.64
N LEU A 25 -2.71 -4.32 -20.50
CA LEU A 25 -2.37 -2.92 -20.29
C LEU A 25 -3.11 -2.34 -19.09
N PHE A 26 -4.41 -2.59 -18.99
CA PHE A 26 -5.22 -2.14 -17.85
C PHE A 26 -4.82 -2.84 -16.56
N LYS A 27 -4.53 -4.15 -16.60
CA LYS A 27 -3.98 -4.88 -15.43
C LYS A 27 -2.68 -4.25 -14.95
N ARG A 28 -1.76 -3.93 -15.86
CA ARG A 28 -0.50 -3.24 -15.53
C ARG A 28 -0.74 -1.85 -14.94
N ALA A 29 -1.64 -1.07 -15.52
CA ALA A 29 -1.97 0.27 -15.04
C ALA A 29 -2.61 0.22 -13.64
N ALA A 30 -3.48 -0.75 -13.38
CA ALA A 30 -4.12 -0.95 -12.08
C ALA A 30 -3.07 -1.29 -11.00
N ILE A 31 -2.20 -2.27 -11.27
CA ILE A 31 -1.10 -2.63 -10.35
C ILE A 31 -0.19 -1.43 -10.11
N PHE A 32 0.20 -0.72 -11.17
CA PHE A 32 1.08 0.45 -11.04
C PHE A 32 0.45 1.57 -10.21
N THR A 33 -0.84 1.83 -10.41
CA THR A 33 -1.61 2.79 -9.62
C THR A 33 -1.67 2.39 -8.16
N MET A 34 -1.94 1.11 -7.87
CA MET A 34 -1.97 0.58 -6.52
C MET A 34 -0.61 0.73 -5.81
N LEU A 35 0.49 0.42 -6.51
CA LEU A 35 1.84 0.60 -5.98
C LEU A 35 2.16 2.08 -5.71
N LYS A 36 1.81 2.99 -6.62
CA LYS A 36 1.97 4.44 -6.43
C LYS A 36 1.17 4.95 -5.23
N ALA A 37 -0.07 4.50 -5.07
CA ALA A 37 -0.91 4.86 -3.94
C ALA A 37 -0.27 4.39 -2.62
N LYS A 38 0.24 3.15 -2.59
CA LYS A 38 0.94 2.61 -1.41
C LYS A 38 2.22 3.38 -1.09
N ALA A 39 3.00 3.78 -2.10
CA ALA A 39 4.17 4.63 -1.91
C ALA A 39 3.79 6.00 -1.32
N ARG A 40 2.78 6.67 -1.89
CA ARG A 40 2.29 7.96 -1.39
C ARG A 40 1.83 7.90 0.06
N ALA A 41 1.19 6.82 0.47
CA ALA A 41 0.79 6.62 1.86
C ALA A 41 2.00 6.39 2.79
N SER A 42 3.05 5.71 2.30
CA SER A 42 4.22 5.33 3.12
C SER A 42 5.26 6.43 3.24
N LEU A 43 5.40 7.30 2.24
CA LEU A 43 6.43 8.35 2.20
C LEU A 43 6.36 9.33 3.39
N PRO A 44 5.18 9.82 3.84
CA PRO A 44 5.08 10.71 5.00
C PRO A 44 5.55 10.06 6.30
N GLU A 45 5.38 8.75 6.43
CA GLU A 45 5.69 7.98 7.64
C GLU A 45 7.18 7.64 7.80
N VAL A 46 8.01 7.92 6.78
CA VAL A 46 9.46 7.68 6.84
C VAL A 46 10.28 8.97 6.89
N PRO A 47 11.52 8.92 7.45
CA PRO A 47 12.48 10.01 7.42
C PRO A 47 12.85 10.43 6.00
N GLN A 48 13.35 11.66 5.88
CA GLN A 48 13.77 12.24 4.60
C GLN A 48 14.78 11.38 3.84
N VAL A 49 15.73 10.75 4.55
CA VAL A 49 16.74 9.86 3.96
C VAL A 49 16.10 8.72 3.17
N GLU A 50 15.11 8.05 3.74
CA GLU A 50 14.42 6.93 3.08
C GLU A 50 13.61 7.39 1.87
N ARG A 51 13.07 8.61 1.90
CA ARG A 51 12.41 9.22 0.73
C ARG A 51 13.39 9.46 -0.40
N ILE A 52 14.59 9.96 -0.09
CA ILE A 52 15.66 10.17 -1.07
C ILE A 52 16.09 8.84 -1.69
N LEU A 53 16.34 7.82 -0.87
CA LEU A 53 16.72 6.48 -1.34
C LEU A 53 15.65 5.86 -2.23
N PHE A 54 14.38 6.04 -1.90
CA PHE A 54 13.27 5.58 -2.75
C PHE A 54 13.29 6.28 -4.12
N ASN A 55 13.42 7.61 -4.15
CA ASN A 55 13.48 8.37 -5.40
C ASN A 55 14.72 8.02 -6.22
N GLN A 56 15.87 7.81 -5.58
CA GLN A 56 17.11 7.39 -6.22
C GLN A 56 16.93 6.02 -6.88
N CYS A 57 16.34 5.05 -6.15
CA CYS A 57 16.03 3.74 -6.71
C CYS A 57 15.13 3.84 -7.95
N LEU A 58 14.15 4.74 -7.96
CA LEU A 58 13.32 4.96 -9.15
C LEU A 58 14.11 5.62 -10.30
N SER A 59 15.03 6.52 -10.00
CA SER A 59 15.85 7.25 -10.98
C SER A 59 16.88 6.37 -11.71
N GLU A 60 17.26 5.23 -11.11
CA GLU A 60 18.12 4.23 -11.75
C GLU A 60 17.46 3.60 -12.99
N TYR A 61 16.13 3.65 -13.07
CA TYR A 61 15.37 3.14 -14.21
C TYR A 61 14.96 4.29 -15.12
N LYS A 62 15.23 4.15 -16.42
CA LYS A 62 14.63 5.05 -17.44
C LYS A 62 13.10 4.97 -17.31
N GLN A 63 12.39 6.08 -17.55
CA GLN A 63 10.92 6.11 -17.44
C GLN A 63 10.24 5.00 -18.26
N GLU A 64 10.77 4.71 -19.46
CA GLU A 64 10.27 3.67 -20.36
C GLU A 64 10.48 2.25 -19.83
N GLN A 65 11.45 2.06 -18.94
CA GLN A 65 11.79 0.78 -18.32
C GLN A 65 11.13 0.59 -16.96
N LEU A 66 10.46 1.62 -16.42
CA LEU A 66 9.85 1.59 -15.10
C LEU A 66 8.57 0.74 -15.10
N THR A 67 8.76 -0.58 -15.00
CA THR A 67 7.68 -1.55 -14.89
C THR A 67 7.13 -1.61 -13.45
N PRO A 68 5.91 -2.15 -13.25
CA PRO A 68 5.38 -2.40 -11.91
C PRO A 68 6.31 -3.24 -11.03
N VAL A 69 7.07 -4.16 -11.61
CA VAL A 69 8.01 -5.01 -10.88
C VAL A 69 9.16 -4.19 -10.30
N PHE A 70 9.78 -3.31 -11.09
CA PHE A 70 10.87 -2.44 -10.60
C PHE A 70 10.38 -1.43 -9.58
N TYR A 71 9.20 -0.85 -9.82
CA TYR A 71 8.57 0.04 -8.83
C TYR A 71 8.33 -0.68 -7.50
N ALA A 72 7.80 -1.91 -7.54
CA ALA A 72 7.58 -2.72 -6.35
C ALA A 72 8.89 -3.02 -5.60
N LYS A 73 9.99 -3.32 -6.32
CA LYS A 73 11.31 -3.54 -5.69
C LYS A 73 11.79 -2.32 -4.90
N CYS A 74 11.65 -1.11 -5.44
CA CYS A 74 11.97 0.12 -4.71
C CYS A 74 11.04 0.34 -3.51
N LEU A 75 9.73 0.11 -3.70
CA LEU A 75 8.73 0.28 -2.65
C LEU A 75 8.91 -0.68 -1.47
N VAL A 76 9.36 -1.91 -1.70
CA VAL A 76 9.61 -2.88 -0.61
C VAL A 76 10.66 -2.36 0.37
N LYS A 77 11.71 -1.67 -0.12
CA LYS A 77 12.73 -1.06 0.76
C LYS A 77 12.10 0.02 1.65
N LEU A 78 11.29 0.90 1.06
CA LEU A 78 10.57 1.95 1.78
C LEU A 78 9.64 1.38 2.85
N ILE A 79 8.86 0.34 2.53
CA ILE A 79 7.94 -0.31 3.47
C ILE A 79 8.72 -0.96 4.63
N LYS A 80 9.84 -1.62 4.33
CA LYS A 80 10.69 -2.22 5.38
C LYS A 80 11.24 -1.15 6.32
N ALA A 81 11.70 -0.01 5.80
CA ALA A 81 12.18 1.09 6.63
C ALA A 81 11.08 1.63 7.54
N LYS A 82 9.88 1.85 6.99
CA LYS A 82 8.68 2.26 7.74
C LYS A 82 8.36 1.32 8.89
N ASN A 83 8.35 0.00 8.63
CA ASN A 83 8.04 -0.99 9.65
C ASN A 83 9.09 -1.00 10.76
N ARG A 84 10.38 -0.91 10.42
CA ARG A 84 11.47 -0.82 11.42
C ARG A 84 11.31 0.39 12.34
N LEU A 85 10.92 1.54 11.80
CA LEU A 85 10.66 2.73 12.61
C LEU A 85 9.49 2.52 13.56
N LYS A 86 8.39 1.96 13.05
CA LYS A 86 7.22 1.65 13.87
C LYS A 86 7.57 0.69 15.01
N ASP A 87 8.37 -0.34 14.73
CA ASP A 87 8.84 -1.28 15.75
C ASP A 87 9.75 -0.59 16.78
N ALA A 88 10.64 0.32 16.35
CA ALA A 88 11.50 1.09 17.25
C ALA A 88 10.69 2.01 18.18
N TYR A 89 9.66 2.70 17.66
CA TYR A 89 8.77 3.53 18.49
C TYR A 89 7.98 2.68 19.49
N ARG A 90 7.45 1.54 19.07
CA ARG A 90 6.73 0.62 19.98
C ARG A 90 7.62 0.16 21.13
N MET A 91 8.86 -0.24 20.83
CA MET A 91 9.81 -0.66 21.86
C MET A 91 10.17 0.49 22.82
N ALA A 92 10.33 1.71 22.30
CA ALA A 92 10.61 2.87 23.13
C ALA A 92 9.44 3.24 24.07
N GLU A 93 8.20 3.09 23.61
CA GLU A 93 7.01 3.28 24.45
C GLU A 93 6.92 2.21 25.54
N GLU A 94 7.14 0.93 25.19
CA GLU A 94 7.15 -0.17 26.16
C GLU A 94 8.24 0.00 27.24
N ASN A 95 9.42 0.50 26.89
CA ASN A 95 10.49 0.75 27.87
C ASN A 95 10.15 1.93 28.79
N LYS A 96 9.53 2.99 28.25
CA LYS A 96 9.08 4.13 29.04
C LYS A 96 7.99 3.76 30.05
N GLU A 97 7.12 2.81 29.71
CA GLU A 97 6.10 2.28 30.63
C GLU A 97 6.69 1.39 31.73
N ARG A 98 7.86 0.78 31.50
CA ARG A 98 8.57 -0.04 32.49
C ARG A 98 9.47 0.77 33.43
N GLY A 99 9.61 2.07 33.22
CA GLY A 99 10.38 2.97 34.08
C GLY A 99 11.90 2.79 33.97
N GLU A 100 12.38 2.24 32.85
CA GLU A 100 13.81 2.17 32.50
C GLU A 100 14.28 3.43 31.74
#